data_AF-A0AAU9AQN8-F1
#
_entry.id   AF-A0AAU9AQN8-F1
#
_cell.length_a   1.000
_cell.length_b   1.000
_cell.length_c   1.000
_cell.angle_alpha   90.00
_cell.angle_beta   90.00
_cell.angle_gamma   90.00
#
_symmetry.space_group_name_H-M   'P 1'
#
loop_
_entity.id
_entity.type
_entity.pdbx_description
1 polymer ?
#
loop_
_entity_poly.entity_id
_entity_poly.type
_entity_poly.pdbx_seq_one_letter_code
_entity_poly.pdbx_strand_id
1 'polypeptide(L)'
;MDATSLLELLLAGRALAGAATGDPSVQSKRERHVANEFEFLDKHFDPTGIAEVAAQAAVERFGYYPNARTSTVIFGVPWERLTAQIAQAVSNYGNGGVYDAPAYATLTADGLQWQIVVTGLRFVNATRTMSGGRPQYEIDEYANGTVLLNAEMGDALQLGEIVHLDTGIGTWKKRVEVKNPPSY
;
A
#
# COMPACT_ATOMS: atom_id res chain seq x y z
N MET A 1 -12.71 -54.24 31.46
CA MET A 1 -11.40 -54.79 31.84
C MET A 1 -10.97 -55.72 30.72
N ASP A 2 -9.90 -55.49 29.97
CA ASP A 2 -8.80 -54.56 30.18
C ASP A 2 -8.17 -54.03 28.90
N ALA A 3 -7.60 -52.84 29.07
CA ALA A 3 -6.77 -52.11 28.15
C ALA A 3 -5.33 -52.60 28.26
N THR A 4 -4.75 -53.10 27.17
CA THR A 4 -3.29 -53.05 26.95
C THR A 4 -3.00 -53.39 25.49
N SER A 5 -2.79 -52.39 24.62
CA SER A 5 -1.68 -52.39 23.64
C SER A 5 -1.62 -51.09 22.83
N LEU A 6 -1.58 -49.94 23.53
CA LEU A 6 -1.21 -48.65 22.93
C LEU A 6 0.23 -48.24 23.32
N LEU A 7 0.94 -49.10 24.05
CA LEU A 7 2.31 -48.87 24.53
C LEU A 7 3.40 -49.62 23.72
N GLU A 8 3.04 -50.64 22.95
CA GLU A 8 4.00 -51.43 22.16
C GLU A 8 4.40 -50.75 20.83
N LEU A 9 3.64 -49.77 20.35
CA LEU A 9 3.96 -49.04 19.12
C LEU A 9 4.87 -47.81 19.33
N LEU A 10 5.38 -47.61 20.55
CA LEU A 10 6.16 -46.42 20.93
C LEU A 10 7.66 -46.68 21.19
N LEU A 11 8.16 -47.91 20.97
CA LEU A 11 9.54 -48.26 21.33
C LEU A 11 10.22 -49.23 20.34
N ALA A 12 10.36 -48.83 19.08
CA ALA A 12 11.40 -49.37 18.21
C ALA A 12 11.74 -48.38 17.10
N GLY A 13 12.85 -47.66 17.23
CA GLY A 13 13.37 -46.84 16.13
C GLY A 13 14.14 -45.57 16.48
N ARG A 14 14.73 -45.45 17.68
CA ARG A 14 15.79 -44.47 17.92
C ARG A 14 17.14 -45.09 17.58
N ALA A 15 17.73 -44.66 16.47
CA ALA A 15 19.14 -44.32 16.29
C ALA A 15 19.58 -44.59 14.84
N LEU A 16 19.68 -43.53 14.04
CA LEU A 16 20.88 -43.23 13.27
C LEU A 16 20.81 -41.76 12.85
N ALA A 17 21.66 -40.97 13.51
CA ALA A 17 21.96 -39.60 13.14
C ALA A 17 22.64 -39.60 11.77
N GLY A 18 22.11 -38.80 10.86
CA GLY A 18 22.75 -38.39 9.61
C GLY A 18 22.47 -36.91 9.43
N ALA A 19 23.48 -36.09 9.67
CA ALA A 19 23.41 -34.64 9.65
C ALA A 19 23.02 -34.10 8.27
N ALA A 20 21.93 -33.35 8.22
CA ALA A 20 21.74 -32.28 7.26
C ALA A 20 21.61 -31.00 8.07
N THR A 21 22.75 -30.35 8.34
CA THR A 21 22.82 -28.97 8.80
C THR A 21 22.25 -28.07 7.71
N GLY A 22 20.92 -27.96 7.67
CA GLY A 22 20.27 -26.77 7.12
C GLY A 22 20.47 -25.66 8.14
N ASP A 23 21.22 -24.63 7.75
CA ASP A 23 21.50 -23.47 8.58
C ASP A 23 20.15 -22.87 9.08
N PRO A 24 19.94 -22.74 10.41
CA PRO A 24 18.73 -22.12 10.95
C PRO A 24 18.54 -20.67 10.46
N SER A 25 19.59 -20.04 9.90
CA SER A 25 19.50 -18.74 9.24
C SER A 25 18.63 -18.73 7.96
N VAL A 26 18.40 -19.88 7.32
CA VAL A 26 17.59 -19.98 6.09
C VAL A 26 16.10 -20.15 6.42
N GLN A 27 15.77 -20.77 7.55
CA GLN A 27 14.40 -20.79 8.07
C GLN A 27 14.04 -19.46 8.74
N SER A 28 14.99 -18.78 9.42
CA SER A 28 14.75 -17.42 9.95
C SER A 28 14.72 -16.33 8.88
N LYS A 29 15.32 -16.55 7.69
CA LYS A 29 15.09 -15.68 6.52
C LYS A 29 13.71 -15.83 5.88
N ARG A 30 13.02 -16.94 6.15
CA ARG A 30 11.60 -17.15 5.82
C ARG A 30 10.66 -16.75 6.96
N GLU A 31 11.19 -16.36 8.12
CA GLU A 31 10.40 -15.70 9.15
C GLU A 31 10.15 -14.24 8.75
N ARG A 32 8.95 -13.99 8.21
CA ARG A 32 8.23 -12.72 8.31
C ARG A 32 8.96 -11.47 7.78
N HIS A 33 9.20 -11.42 6.47
CA HIS A 33 8.66 -10.26 5.76
C HIS A 33 7.15 -10.54 5.66
N VAL A 34 6.37 -10.10 6.65
CA VAL A 34 4.96 -9.87 6.36
C VAL A 34 5.02 -8.66 5.43
N ALA A 35 4.98 -8.89 4.12
CA ALA A 35 4.65 -7.83 3.19
C ALA A 35 3.32 -7.27 3.71
N ASN A 36 3.39 -6.10 4.34
CA ASN A 36 2.18 -5.42 4.76
C ASN A 36 1.49 -5.07 3.45
N GLU A 37 0.23 -5.47 3.28
CA GLU A 37 -0.59 -5.17 2.09
C GLU A 37 -0.50 -3.68 1.72
N PHE A 38 -0.16 -2.82 2.68
CA PHE A 38 -0.11 -1.38 2.54
C PHE A 38 1.29 -0.76 2.60
N GLU A 39 2.40 -1.53 2.55
CA GLU A 39 3.76 -0.97 2.65
C GLU A 39 4.02 0.10 1.57
N PHE A 40 3.60 -0.15 0.33
CA PHE A 40 3.67 0.84 -0.72
C PHE A 40 2.83 2.08 -0.38
N LEU A 41 1.58 1.88 0.05
CA LEU A 41 0.65 2.96 0.33
C LEU A 41 1.13 3.86 1.47
N ASP A 42 1.81 3.29 2.46
CA ASP A 42 2.39 4.02 3.60
C ASP A 42 3.39 5.09 3.12
N LYS A 43 4.19 4.79 2.09
CA LYS A 43 5.11 5.77 1.45
C LYS A 43 4.36 6.96 0.84
N HIS A 44 3.10 6.77 0.46
CA HIS A 44 2.20 7.76 -0.12
C HIS A 44 1.20 8.36 0.88
N PHE A 45 1.39 8.14 2.18
CA PHE A 45 0.46 8.60 3.21
C PHE A 45 1.12 9.52 4.24
N ASP A 46 0.44 10.60 4.62
CA ASP A 46 0.82 11.42 5.77
C ASP A 46 -0.36 11.60 6.73
N PRO A 47 -0.20 11.29 8.03
CA PRO A 47 -1.28 11.39 9.01
C PRO A 47 -1.70 12.83 9.33
N THR A 48 -0.95 13.83 8.85
CA THR A 48 -1.26 15.24 9.08
C THR A 48 -2.60 15.67 8.49
N GLY A 49 -3.24 16.64 9.12
CA GLY A 49 -4.36 17.39 8.53
C GLY A 49 -3.94 18.61 7.70
N ILE A 50 -2.64 18.91 7.65
CA ILE A 50 -2.05 20.17 7.17
C ILE A 50 -1.35 19.94 5.83
N ALA A 51 -1.78 20.65 4.79
CA ALA A 51 -1.28 20.46 3.42
C ALA A 51 0.22 20.78 3.29
N GLU A 52 0.72 21.78 4.01
CA GLU A 52 2.12 22.18 4.01
C GLU A 52 3.03 21.07 4.58
N VAL A 53 2.55 20.33 5.58
CA VAL A 53 3.29 19.20 6.15
C VAL A 53 3.30 18.01 5.18
N ALA A 54 2.16 17.70 4.57
CA ALA A 54 2.07 16.65 3.56
C ALA A 54 2.93 16.96 2.32
N ALA A 55 2.97 18.24 1.91
CA ALA A 55 3.82 18.73 0.84
C ALA A 55 5.32 18.58 1.18
N GLN A 56 5.70 18.90 2.41
CA GLN A 56 7.06 18.68 2.90
C GLN A 56 7.43 17.19 2.91
N ALA A 57 6.53 16.33 3.37
CA ALA A 57 6.74 14.88 3.35
C ALA A 57 6.89 14.34 1.91
N ALA A 58 6.12 14.86 0.96
CA ALA A 58 6.26 14.49 -0.45
C ALA A 58 7.67 14.81 -0.98
N VAL A 59 8.21 15.99 -0.64
CA VAL A 59 9.59 16.38 -1.00
C VAL A 59 10.61 15.47 -0.34
N GLU A 60 10.46 15.17 0.96
CA GLU A 60 11.44 14.36 1.70
C GLU A 60 11.50 12.91 1.19
N ARG A 61 10.37 12.36 0.76
CA ARG A 61 10.26 10.97 0.31
C ARG A 61 10.62 10.79 -1.16
N PHE A 62 10.17 11.70 -2.02
CA PHE A 62 10.29 11.56 -3.47
C PHE A 62 11.36 12.50 -4.07
N GLY A 63 11.87 13.44 -3.28
CA GLY A 63 12.79 14.47 -3.74
C GLY A 63 12.11 15.50 -4.64
N TYR A 64 12.92 16.46 -5.12
CA TYR A 64 12.51 17.49 -6.07
C TYR A 64 12.50 17.01 -7.53
N TYR A 65 13.13 15.87 -7.80
CA TYR A 65 13.22 15.29 -9.14
C TYR A 65 12.99 13.78 -9.12
N PRO A 66 11.80 13.32 -8.66
CA PRO A 66 11.48 11.91 -8.68
C PRO A 66 11.51 11.34 -10.10
N ASN A 67 11.76 10.02 -10.21
CA ASN A 67 11.65 9.29 -11.46
C ASN A 67 10.21 9.33 -12.01
N ALA A 68 9.22 9.37 -11.11
CA ALA A 68 7.82 9.57 -11.47
C ALA A 68 7.55 11.04 -11.81
N ARG A 69 6.73 11.28 -12.84
CA ARG A 69 6.34 12.64 -13.26
C ARG A 69 5.51 13.37 -12.19
N THR A 70 4.68 12.62 -11.47
CA THR A 70 3.86 13.09 -10.36
C THR A 70 3.94 12.08 -9.23
N SER A 71 4.13 12.55 -8.01
CA SER A 71 4.03 11.74 -6.78
C SER A 71 2.88 12.27 -5.93
N THR A 72 2.00 11.38 -5.51
CA THR A 72 0.81 11.72 -4.71
C THR A 72 1.06 11.41 -3.24
N VAL A 73 0.70 12.33 -2.34
CA VAL A 73 0.63 12.05 -0.89
C VAL A 73 -0.79 12.30 -0.40
N ILE A 74 -1.44 11.27 0.11
CA ILE A 74 -2.77 11.32 0.73
C ILE A 74 -2.61 11.82 2.17
N PHE A 75 -3.47 12.75 2.59
CA PHE A 75 -3.44 13.30 3.94
C PHE A 75 -4.84 13.66 4.45
N GLY A 76 -4.95 14.01 5.72
CA GLY A 76 -6.20 14.46 6.33
C GLY A 76 -7.24 13.35 6.52
N VAL A 77 -6.83 12.09 6.46
CA VAL A 77 -7.64 10.90 6.76
C VAL A 77 -6.84 10.00 7.72
N PRO A 78 -7.46 9.41 8.76
CA PRO A 78 -6.78 8.43 9.60
C PRO A 78 -6.33 7.20 8.79
N TRP A 79 -5.14 6.67 9.08
CA TRP A 79 -4.58 5.52 8.38
C TRP A 79 -5.51 4.31 8.42
N GLU A 80 -6.02 4.00 9.62
CA GLU A 80 -6.91 2.87 9.86
C GLU A 80 -8.22 3.01 9.08
N ARG A 81 -8.69 4.24 8.89
CA ARG A 81 -9.89 4.51 8.07
C ARG A 81 -9.60 4.27 6.59
N LEU A 82 -8.46 4.72 6.09
CA LEU A 82 -8.08 4.53 4.69
C LEU A 82 -7.92 3.05 4.35
N THR A 83 -7.16 2.31 5.15
CA THR A 83 -6.89 0.88 4.91
C THR A 83 -8.16 0.03 5.09
N ALA A 84 -9.01 0.34 6.08
CA ALA A 84 -10.29 -0.34 6.24
C ALA A 84 -11.23 -0.12 5.04
N GLN A 85 -11.26 1.09 4.47
CA GLN A 85 -12.06 1.38 3.28
C GLN A 85 -11.58 0.55 2.07
N ILE A 86 -10.27 0.41 1.88
CA ILE A 86 -9.68 -0.38 0.80
C ILE A 86 -10.01 -1.87 0.97
N ALA A 87 -9.76 -2.43 2.16
CA ALA A 87 -10.05 -3.83 2.45
C ALA A 87 -11.55 -4.16 2.31
N GLN A 88 -12.42 -3.25 2.77
CA GLN A 88 -13.86 -3.40 2.63
C GLN A 88 -14.29 -3.39 1.16
N ALA A 89 -13.68 -2.57 0.30
CA ALA A 89 -14.00 -2.53 -1.12
C ALA A 89 -13.74 -3.89 -1.81
N VAL A 90 -12.61 -4.54 -1.51
CA VAL A 90 -12.29 -5.89 -2.01
C VAL A 90 -13.27 -6.93 -1.47
N SER A 91 -13.56 -6.89 -0.16
CA SER A 91 -14.54 -7.79 0.45
C SER A 91 -15.94 -7.65 -0.16
N ASN A 92 -16.36 -6.42 -0.45
CA ASN A 92 -17.65 -6.12 -1.08
C ASN A 92 -17.76 -6.73 -2.48
N TYR A 93 -16.69 -6.64 -3.28
CA TYR A 93 -16.62 -7.28 -4.60
C TYR A 93 -16.80 -8.79 -4.51
N GLY A 94 -16.06 -9.45 -3.61
CA GLY A 94 -16.15 -10.91 -3.40
C GLY A 94 -17.55 -11.37 -2.94
N ASN A 95 -18.27 -10.52 -2.22
CA ASN A 95 -19.64 -10.77 -1.76
C ASN A 95 -20.72 -10.42 -2.80
N GLY A 96 -20.35 -9.96 -4.00
CA GLY A 96 -21.29 -9.61 -5.08
C GLY A 96 -22.16 -8.39 -4.78
N GLY A 97 -21.76 -7.54 -3.83
CA GLY A 97 -22.54 -6.38 -3.42
C GLY A 97 -21.94 -5.06 -3.94
N VAL A 98 -22.80 -4.22 -4.53
CA VAL A 98 -22.48 -2.81 -4.76
C VAL A 98 -23.04 -2.02 -3.60
N TYR A 99 -22.16 -1.47 -2.77
CA TYR A 99 -22.53 -0.69 -1.59
C TYR A 99 -22.22 0.78 -1.83
N ASP A 100 -23.04 1.67 -1.28
CA ASP A 100 -22.74 3.10 -1.20
C ASP A 100 -21.56 3.29 -0.25
N ALA A 101 -20.35 3.27 -0.81
CA ALA A 101 -19.10 3.26 -0.08
C ALA A 101 -18.08 4.21 -0.73
N PRO A 102 -17.21 4.83 0.08
CA PRO A 102 -16.19 5.75 -0.43
C PRO A 102 -15.05 5.04 -1.17
N ALA A 103 -15.08 3.70 -1.26
CA ALA A 103 -14.11 2.91 -2.01
C ALA A 103 -14.81 1.78 -2.78
N TYR A 104 -14.28 1.47 -3.96
CA TYR A 104 -14.79 0.43 -4.85
C TYR A 104 -13.62 -0.35 -5.45
N ALA A 105 -13.76 -1.66 -5.62
CA ALA A 105 -12.74 -2.53 -6.17
C ALA A 105 -13.29 -3.37 -7.32
N THR A 106 -12.47 -3.58 -8.34
CA THR A 106 -12.71 -4.52 -9.46
C THR A 106 -11.47 -5.35 -9.73
N LEU A 107 -11.65 -6.53 -10.30
CA LEU A 107 -10.54 -7.26 -10.88
C LEU A 107 -10.22 -6.78 -12.29
N THR A 108 -8.94 -6.79 -12.63
CA THR A 108 -8.47 -6.69 -14.02
C THR A 108 -9.04 -7.84 -14.85
N ALA A 109 -9.06 -7.66 -16.18
CA ALA A 109 -9.63 -8.65 -17.10
C ALA A 109 -8.92 -10.01 -17.07
N ASP A 110 -7.64 -10.04 -16.72
CA ASP A 110 -6.85 -11.25 -16.53
C ASP A 110 -7.04 -11.89 -15.13
N GLY A 111 -7.76 -11.21 -14.23
CA GLY A 111 -8.05 -11.69 -12.88
C GLY A 111 -6.84 -11.72 -11.95
N LEU A 112 -5.75 -11.02 -12.27
CA LEU A 112 -4.51 -11.06 -11.48
C LEU A 112 -4.35 -9.89 -10.52
N GLN A 113 -5.05 -8.78 -10.74
CA GLN A 113 -4.88 -7.56 -9.96
C GLN A 113 -6.22 -6.92 -9.58
N TRP A 114 -6.23 -6.30 -8.41
CA TRP A 114 -7.28 -5.38 -7.99
C TRP A 114 -7.02 -4.00 -8.56
N GLN A 115 -8.07 -3.38 -9.10
CA GLN A 115 -8.17 -1.96 -9.37
C GLN A 115 -9.11 -1.36 -8.32
N ILE A 116 -8.56 -0.51 -7.46
CA ILE A 116 -9.28 0.03 -6.31
C ILE A 116 -9.37 1.55 -6.46
N VAL A 117 -10.59 2.05 -6.41
CA VAL A 117 -10.91 3.48 -6.47
C VAL A 117 -11.28 3.92 -5.06
N VAL A 118 -10.58 4.91 -4.51
CA VAL A 118 -10.92 5.51 -3.21
C VAL A 118 -11.22 6.98 -3.40
N THR A 119 -12.35 7.44 -2.88
CA THR A 119 -12.93 8.77 -3.12
C THR A 119 -13.04 9.58 -1.83
N GLY A 120 -13.29 10.88 -1.97
CA GLY A 120 -13.48 11.78 -0.82
C GLY A 120 -12.18 12.12 -0.09
N LEU A 121 -11.03 11.94 -0.75
CA LEU A 121 -9.72 12.14 -0.14
C LEU A 121 -9.23 13.58 -0.27
N ARG A 122 -8.24 13.92 0.55
CA ARG A 122 -7.36 15.07 0.32
C ARG A 122 -5.98 14.54 -0.02
N PHE A 123 -5.33 15.16 -0.99
CA PHE A 123 -3.99 14.78 -1.39
C PHE A 123 -3.21 15.98 -1.92
N VAL A 124 -1.89 15.88 -1.88
CA VAL A 124 -1.01 16.78 -2.62
C VAL A 124 -0.37 16.01 -3.77
N ASN A 125 -0.28 16.66 -4.93
CA ASN A 125 0.50 16.16 -6.05
C ASN A 125 1.77 16.98 -6.17
N ALA A 126 2.90 16.31 -6.00
CA ALA A 126 4.22 16.82 -6.31
C ALA A 126 4.55 16.51 -7.77
N THR A 127 4.60 17.53 -8.62
CA THR A 127 4.77 17.37 -10.06
C THR A 127 6.05 18.05 -10.55
N ARG A 128 6.81 17.30 -11.34
CA ARG A 128 7.93 17.85 -12.12
C ARG A 128 7.41 18.44 -13.42
N THR A 129 7.57 19.74 -13.61
CA THR A 129 7.22 20.48 -14.83
C THR A 129 8.49 20.99 -15.54
N MET A 130 8.35 21.49 -16.76
CA MET A 130 9.43 22.16 -17.50
C MET A 130 8.97 23.58 -17.84
N SER A 131 9.71 24.59 -17.43
CA SER A 131 9.40 25.99 -17.71
C SER A 131 10.67 26.71 -18.14
N GLY A 132 10.62 27.35 -19.31
CA GLY A 132 11.79 28.00 -19.91
C GLY A 132 12.98 27.05 -20.14
N GLY A 133 12.72 25.75 -20.39
CA GLY A 133 13.76 24.73 -20.56
C GLY A 133 14.44 24.27 -19.26
N ARG A 134 13.98 24.74 -18.10
CA ARG A 134 14.47 24.33 -16.78
C ARG A 134 13.42 23.47 -16.08
N PRO A 135 13.81 22.38 -15.41
CA PRO A 135 12.87 21.58 -14.65
C PRO A 135 12.39 22.40 -13.45
N GLN A 136 11.08 22.48 -13.26
CA GLN A 136 10.45 23.11 -12.10
C GLN A 136 9.71 22.06 -11.28
N TYR A 137 9.58 22.33 -9.98
CA TYR A 137 8.85 21.46 -9.07
C TYR A 137 7.71 22.24 -8.45
N GLU A 138 6.49 21.75 -8.66
CA GLU A 138 5.27 22.34 -8.16
C GLU A 138 4.54 21.34 -7.27
N ILE A 139 3.96 21.82 -6.17
CA ILE A 139 3.09 21.00 -5.32
C ILE A 139 1.73 21.67 -5.24
N ASP A 140 0.69 20.93 -5.56
CA ASP A 140 -0.69 21.41 -5.52
C ASP A 140 -1.52 20.57 -4.54
N GLU A 141 -2.34 21.24 -3.74
CA GLU A 141 -3.34 20.61 -2.87
C GLU A 141 -4.64 20.38 -3.64
N TYR A 142 -5.23 19.20 -3.43
CA TYR A 142 -6.53 18.81 -3.95
C TYR A 142 -7.43 18.31 -2.82
N ALA A 143 -8.74 18.53 -2.98
CA ALA A 143 -9.78 18.02 -2.09
C ALA A 143 -10.89 17.33 -2.88
N ASN A 144 -11.76 16.58 -2.18
CA ASN A 144 -12.79 15.72 -2.78
C ASN A 144 -12.18 14.84 -3.88
N GLY A 145 -11.01 14.30 -3.55
CA GLY A 145 -10.14 13.60 -4.43
C GLY A 145 -10.52 12.13 -4.58
N THR A 146 -10.20 11.59 -5.75
CA THR A 146 -10.23 10.18 -6.07
C THR A 146 -8.81 9.72 -6.38
N VAL A 147 -8.34 8.68 -5.70
CA VAL A 147 -7.08 8.00 -6.03
C VAL A 147 -7.38 6.61 -6.55
N LEU A 148 -6.55 6.17 -7.50
CA LEU A 148 -6.59 4.82 -8.06
C LEU A 148 -5.39 4.06 -7.53
N LEU A 149 -5.65 2.89 -6.96
CA LEU A 149 -4.66 1.97 -6.40
C LEU A 149 -4.74 0.66 -7.19
N ASN A 150 -3.59 0.08 -7.49
CA ASN A 150 -3.51 -1.28 -7.99
C ASN A 150 -2.90 -2.17 -6.90
N ALA A 151 -3.51 -3.32 -6.68
CA ALA A 151 -3.04 -4.32 -5.74
C ALA A 151 -2.92 -5.68 -6.42
N GLU A 152 -2.04 -6.53 -5.94
CA GLU A 152 -2.04 -7.94 -6.29
C GLU A 152 -3.32 -8.61 -5.80
N MET A 153 -3.85 -9.57 -6.55
CA MET A 153 -4.92 -10.42 -6.05
C MET A 153 -4.33 -11.47 -5.09
N GLY A 154 -4.76 -11.43 -3.83
CA GLY A 154 -4.45 -12.46 -2.84
C GLY A 154 -5.29 -13.72 -3.03
N ASP A 155 -5.02 -14.74 -2.21
CA ASP A 155 -5.76 -16.00 -2.24
C ASP A 155 -7.27 -15.78 -1.99
N ALA A 156 -8.12 -16.55 -2.68
CA ALA A 156 -9.57 -16.51 -2.52
C ALA A 156 -10.20 -15.10 -2.63
N LEU A 157 -9.72 -14.30 -3.59
CA LEU A 157 -10.18 -12.91 -3.80
C LEU A 157 -9.87 -11.98 -2.61
N GLN A 158 -8.82 -12.25 -1.85
CA GLN A 158 -8.34 -11.35 -0.81
C GLN A 158 -7.51 -10.20 -1.40
N LEU A 159 -7.36 -9.15 -0.60
CA LEU A 159 -6.42 -8.07 -0.91
C LEU A 159 -5.00 -8.63 -0.83
N GLY A 160 -4.20 -8.43 -1.87
CA GLY A 160 -2.75 -8.63 -1.82
C GLY A 160 -2.03 -7.31 -1.60
N GLU A 161 -0.73 -7.26 -1.90
CA GLU A 161 0.07 -6.05 -1.77
C GLU A 161 -0.43 -4.94 -2.71
N ILE A 162 -0.64 -3.74 -2.17
CA ILE A 162 -0.77 -2.52 -2.97
C ILE A 162 0.59 -2.28 -3.62
N VAL A 163 0.64 -2.26 -4.94
CA VAL A 163 1.90 -2.15 -5.69
C VAL A 163 2.00 -0.85 -6.48
N HIS A 164 0.87 -0.15 -6.64
CA HIS A 164 0.83 1.09 -7.40
C HIS A 164 -0.24 2.06 -6.87
N LEU A 165 0.07 3.34 -6.97
CA LEU A 165 -0.87 4.45 -6.87
C LEU A 165 -0.67 5.26 -8.14
N ASP A 166 -1.73 5.34 -8.96
CA ASP A 166 -1.68 6.08 -10.22
C ASP A 166 -1.72 7.59 -9.95
N THR A 167 -2.82 8.26 -10.23
CA THR A 167 -2.94 9.72 -10.08
C THR A 167 -4.20 10.05 -9.31
N GLY A 168 -4.05 10.93 -8.32
CA GLY A 168 -5.19 11.57 -7.67
C GLY A 168 -5.84 12.57 -8.63
N ILE A 169 -7.14 12.43 -8.88
CA ILE A 169 -7.97 13.44 -9.54
C ILE A 169 -8.83 14.10 -8.46
N GLY A 170 -8.90 15.42 -8.42
CA GLY A 170 -9.67 16.11 -7.41
C GLY A 170 -9.92 17.57 -7.74
N THR A 171 -10.61 18.25 -6.83
CA THR A 171 -10.80 19.70 -6.94
C THR A 171 -9.52 20.40 -6.49
N TRP A 172 -8.85 21.09 -7.41
CA TRP A 172 -7.68 21.91 -7.08
C TRP A 172 -8.04 22.97 -6.04
N LYS A 173 -7.19 23.13 -5.02
CA LYS A 173 -7.40 24.07 -3.92
C LYS A 173 -6.43 25.25 -3.99
N LYS A 174 -5.14 24.95 -3.98
CA LYS A 174 -4.07 25.94 -4.00
C LYS A 174 -2.75 25.28 -4.39
N ARG A 175 -1.81 26.11 -4.82
CA ARG A 175 -0.39 25.78 -4.78
C ARG A 175 0.10 25.79 -3.32
N VAL A 176 0.89 24.81 -2.94
CA VAL A 176 1.48 24.71 -1.61
C VAL A 176 2.96 25.08 -1.69
N GLU A 177 3.37 26.06 -0.89
CA GLU A 177 4.78 26.41 -0.75
C GLU A 177 5.43 25.53 0.31
N VAL A 178 6.54 24.88 -0.06
CA VAL A 178 7.37 24.11 0.88
C VAL A 178 8.42 25.01 1.51
N LYS A 179 8.83 24.69 2.74
CA LYS A 179 9.93 25.39 3.39
C LYS A 179 11.24 24.99 2.70
N ASN A 180 12.08 25.98 2.39
CA ASN A 180 13.36 25.80 1.68
C ASN A 180 13.19 25.09 0.31
N PRO A 181 12.42 25.68 -0.62
CA PRO A 181 12.33 25.14 -1.98
C PRO A 181 13.74 25.06 -2.60
N PRO A 182 13.96 24.16 -3.57
CA PRO A 182 15.26 23.98 -4.17
C PRO A 182 15.66 25.29 -4.86
N SER A 183 16.81 25.84 -4.49
CA SER A 183 17.39 26.99 -5.17
C SER A 183 17.93 26.53 -6.52
N TYR A 184 17.42 27.12 -7.61
CA TYR A 184 17.84 26.87 -8.99
C TYR A 184 19.14 27.60 -9.35
#